data_AF-A0A2M7J7W9-F1
#
_entry.id   AF-A0A2M7J7W9-F1
#
_cell.length_a   1.000
_cell.length_b   1.000
_cell.length_c   1.000
_cell.angle_alpha   90.00
_cell.angle_beta   90.00
_cell.angle_gamma   90.00
#
_symmetry.space_group_name_H-M   'P 1'
#
loop_
_entity.id
_entity.type
_entity.pdbx_description
1 polymer ?
#
loop_
_entity_poly.entity_id
_entity_poly.type
_entity_poly.pdbx_seq_one_letter_code
_entity_poly.pdbx_strand_id
1 'polypeptide(L)'
;MIPAERRFFYARRAGLLLLSAAGVWLLLNLAAFIDVSLRARSAYLEGMKYLKWHESPEVKKAALDRWLERSESKLGSSDDRDLLQESLRMQYKIKMEDNDAKNAYYWFKTAIECFQPPRSSYVKKAEEQIKVAEELWNRP
;
A
#
# COMPACT_ATOMS: atom_id res chain seq x y z
N MET A 1 -46.22 -31.93 -19.60
CA MET A 1 -46.64 -30.71 -18.89
C MET A 1 -46.01 -30.73 -17.49
N ILE A 2 -45.12 -29.80 -17.13
CA ILE A 2 -44.50 -29.79 -15.79
C ILE A 2 -45.55 -29.31 -14.77
N PRO A 3 -45.83 -30.05 -13.69
CA PRO A 3 -46.84 -29.66 -12.70
C PRO A 3 -46.48 -28.32 -12.03
N ALA A 4 -47.48 -27.49 -11.78
CA ALA A 4 -47.32 -26.12 -11.27
C ALA A 4 -46.50 -26.04 -9.97
N GLU A 5 -46.65 -27.03 -9.08
CA GLU A 5 -45.90 -27.14 -7.83
C GLU A 5 -44.39 -27.32 -8.06
N ARG A 6 -44.00 -28.12 -9.08
CA ARG A 6 -42.59 -28.27 -9.45
C ARG A 6 -42.04 -26.98 -10.05
N ARG A 7 -42.84 -26.24 -10.84
CA ARG A 7 -42.42 -24.94 -11.38
C ARG A 7 -42.12 -23.92 -10.27
N PHE A 8 -42.97 -23.86 -9.24
CA PHE A 8 -42.76 -22.99 -8.09
C PHE A 8 -41.51 -23.37 -7.29
N PHE A 9 -41.28 -24.68 -7.10
CA PHE A 9 -40.08 -25.20 -6.44
C PHE A 9 -38.79 -24.87 -7.19
N TYR A 10 -38.76 -25.07 -8.51
CA TYR A 10 -37.60 -24.72 -9.34
C TYR A 10 -37.38 -23.19 -9.39
N ALA A 11 -38.44 -22.39 -9.44
CA ALA A 11 -38.33 -20.93 -9.42
C ALA A 11 -37.74 -20.41 -8.10
N ARG A 12 -38.15 -20.96 -6.94
CA ARG A 12 -37.55 -20.61 -5.64
C ARG A 12 -36.08 -21.00 -5.54
N ARG A 13 -35.72 -22.19 -6.01
CA ARG A 13 -34.31 -22.63 -6.05
C ARG A 13 -33.47 -21.78 -6.99
N ALA A 14 -33.97 -21.45 -8.17
CA ALA A 14 -33.31 -20.55 -9.10
C ALA A 14 -33.12 -19.15 -8.49
N GLY A 15 -34.14 -18.62 -7.80
CA GLY A 15 -34.05 -17.35 -7.08
C GLY A 15 -32.98 -17.35 -5.99
N LEU A 16 -32.89 -18.41 -5.19
CA LEU A 16 -31.83 -18.55 -4.17
C LEU A 16 -30.44 -18.64 -4.78
N LEU A 17 -30.27 -19.37 -5.89
CA LEU A 17 -29.00 -19.46 -6.60
C LEU A 17 -28.56 -18.09 -7.15
N LEU A 18 -29.48 -17.34 -7.74
CA LEU A 18 -29.22 -15.98 -8.24
C LEU A 18 -28.84 -15.01 -7.11
N LEU A 19 -29.54 -15.08 -5.97
CA LEU A 19 -29.23 -14.27 -4.79
C LEU A 19 -27.85 -14.62 -4.22
N SER A 20 -27.51 -15.90 -4.13
CA SER A 20 -26.18 -16.34 -3.70
C SER A 20 -25.08 -15.86 -4.65
N ALA A 21 -25.30 -15.97 -5.96
CA ALA A 21 -24.36 -15.50 -6.96
C ALA A 21 -24.17 -13.97 -6.88
N ALA A 22 -25.26 -13.20 -6.75
CA ALA A 22 -25.21 -11.76 -6.55
C ALA A 22 -24.50 -11.38 -5.24
N GLY A 23 -24.73 -12.13 -4.16
CA GLY A 23 -24.06 -11.94 -2.87
C GLY A 23 -22.56 -12.16 -2.95
N VAL A 24 -22.12 -13.24 -3.61
CA VAL A 24 -20.69 -13.51 -3.85
C VAL A 24 -20.07 -12.41 -4.71
N TRP A 25 -20.75 -12.02 -5.80
CA TRP A 25 -20.27 -10.94 -6.67
C TRP A 25 -20.11 -9.62 -5.92
N LEU A 26 -21.10 -9.25 -5.09
CA LEU A 26 -21.05 -8.03 -4.27
C LEU A 26 -19.90 -8.10 -3.25
N LEU A 27 -19.73 -9.23 -2.58
CA LEU A 27 -18.66 -9.42 -1.59
C LEU A 27 -17.28 -9.27 -2.22
N LEU A 28 -17.05 -9.86 -3.40
CA LEU A 28 -15.78 -9.75 -4.11
C LEU A 28 -15.48 -8.30 -4.52
N ASN A 29 -16.48 -7.58 -5.03
CA ASN A 29 -16.31 -6.17 -5.41
C ASN A 29 -16.07 -5.29 -4.18
N LEU A 30 -16.76 -5.55 -3.07
CA LEU A 30 -16.54 -4.82 -1.82
C LEU A 30 -15.15 -5.08 -1.25
N ALA A 31 -14.69 -6.34 -1.26
CA ALA A 31 -13.34 -6.69 -0.82
C ALA A 31 -12.26 -5.99 -1.67
N ALA A 32 -12.42 -6.00 -3.01
CA ALA A 32 -11.52 -5.30 -3.91
C ALA A 32 -11.52 -3.77 -3.67
N PHE A 33 -12.71 -3.18 -3.48
CA PHE A 33 -12.85 -1.75 -3.17
C PHE A 33 -12.10 -1.36 -1.89
N ILE A 34 -12.25 -2.17 -0.83
CA ILE A 34 -11.58 -1.93 0.45
C ILE A 34 -10.07 -2.10 0.31
N ASP A 35 -9.60 -3.17 -0.31
CA ASP A 35 -8.16 -3.43 -0.51
C ASP A 35 -7.50 -2.28 -1.28
N VAL A 36 -8.06 -1.88 -2.43
CA VAL A 36 -7.52 -0.77 -3.24
C VAL A 36 -7.49 0.54 -2.44
N SER A 37 -8.55 0.83 -1.68
CA SER A 37 -8.61 2.04 -0.84
C SER A 37 -7.55 2.04 0.27
N LEU A 38 -7.30 0.88 0.89
CA LEU A 38 -6.27 0.75 1.92
C LEU A 38 -4.86 0.84 1.34
N ARG A 39 -4.63 0.29 0.14
CA ARG A 39 -3.34 0.42 -0.56
C ARG A 39 -3.09 1.87 -0.98
N ALA A 40 -4.10 2.59 -1.46
CA ALA A 40 -4.03 4.03 -1.73
C ALA A 40 -3.64 4.82 -0.47
N ARG A 41 -4.27 4.50 0.68
CA ARG A 41 -3.92 5.09 1.98
C ARG A 41 -2.47 4.82 2.35
N SER A 42 -2.03 3.57 2.24
CA SER A 42 -0.67 3.17 2.61
C SER A 42 0.37 3.90 1.76
N ALA A 43 0.19 3.93 0.44
CA ALA A 43 1.09 4.62 -0.47
C ALA A 43 1.12 6.13 -0.21
N TYR A 44 -0.04 6.76 0.03
CA TYR A 44 -0.10 8.17 0.41
C TYR A 44 0.67 8.45 1.71
N LEU A 45 0.46 7.65 2.75
CA LEU A 45 1.13 7.83 4.04
C LEU A 45 2.64 7.62 3.93
N GLU A 46 3.08 6.68 3.10
CA GLU A 46 4.50 6.46 2.82
C GLU A 46 5.10 7.67 2.10
N GLY A 47 4.38 8.24 1.11
CA GLY A 47 4.79 9.49 0.47
C GLY A 47 4.92 10.66 1.45
N MET A 48 3.95 10.83 2.35
CA MET A 48 4.00 11.86 3.40
C MET A 48 5.17 11.67 4.37
N LYS A 49 5.50 10.42 4.70
CA LYS A 49 6.67 10.09 5.53
C LYS A 49 7.96 10.56 4.86
N TYR A 50 8.12 10.32 3.56
CA TYR A 50 9.29 10.77 2.81
C TYR A 50 9.34 12.31 2.69
N LEU A 51 8.21 12.99 2.50
CA LEU A 51 8.17 14.46 2.56
C LEU A 51 8.67 14.97 3.92
N LYS A 52 8.17 14.38 5.01
CA LYS A 52 8.64 14.73 6.36
C LYS A 52 10.12 14.46 6.56
N TRP A 53 10.66 13.39 5.99
CA TRP A 53 12.08 13.08 6.04
C TRP A 53 12.92 14.09 5.25
N HIS A 54 12.42 14.57 4.12
CA HIS A 54 13.05 15.64 3.35
C HIS A 54 13.08 16.95 4.16
N GLU A 55 11.98 17.32 4.82
CA GLU A 55 11.90 18.51 5.69
C GLU A 55 12.76 18.40 6.95
N SER A 56 12.94 17.19 7.47
CA SER A 56 13.58 16.92 8.76
C SER A 56 14.45 15.66 8.70
N PRO A 57 15.69 15.75 8.15
CA PRO A 57 16.59 14.61 7.98
C PRO A 57 16.97 13.92 9.31
N GLU A 58 16.94 14.64 10.43
CA GLU A 58 17.14 14.09 11.77
C GLU A 58 16.07 13.06 12.15
N VAL A 59 14.82 13.26 11.68
CA VAL A 59 13.72 12.31 11.90
C VAL A 59 13.94 11.04 11.09
N LYS A 60 14.46 11.16 9.86
CA LYS A 60 14.86 10.02 9.01
C LYS A 60 15.94 9.20 9.70
N LYS A 61 17.02 9.86 10.12
CA LYS A 61 18.14 9.21 10.81
C LYS A 61 17.67 8.46 12.04
N ALA A 62 16.93 9.12 12.95
CA ALA A 62 16.42 8.49 14.16
C ALA A 62 15.45 7.33 13.89
N ALA A 63 14.73 7.34 12.77
CA ALA A 63 13.88 6.22 12.36
C ALA A 63 14.70 5.05 11.80
N LEU A 64 15.71 5.33 10.98
CA LEU A 64 16.58 4.32 10.37
C LEU A 64 17.54 3.69 11.39
N ASP A 65 18.05 4.45 12.36
CA ASP A 65 18.87 3.95 13.47
C ASP A 65 18.08 2.89 14.26
N ARG A 66 16.83 3.22 14.64
CA ARG A 66 15.91 2.29 15.34
C ARG A 66 15.55 1.08 14.48
N TRP A 67 15.44 1.24 13.16
CA TRP A 67 15.19 0.13 12.25
C TRP A 67 16.40 -0.80 12.17
N LEU A 68 17.61 -0.25 12.07
CA LEU A 68 18.85 -1.02 12.01
C LEU A 68 19.06 -1.80 13.30
N GLU A 69 18.97 -1.15 14.46
CA GLU A 69 19.11 -1.78 15.77
C GLU A 69 18.13 -2.95 15.95
N ARG A 70 16.84 -2.74 15.62
CA ARG A 70 15.82 -3.79 15.70
C ARG A 70 16.06 -4.93 14.71
N SER A 71 16.66 -4.64 13.56
CA SER A 71 16.94 -5.65 12.53
C SER A 71 18.16 -6.48 12.92
N GLU A 72 19.22 -5.84 13.41
CA GLU A 72 20.40 -6.50 13.94
C GLU A 72 20.07 -7.34 15.19
N SER A 73 19.18 -6.87 16.07
CA SER A 73 18.77 -7.62 17.27
C SER A 73 18.00 -8.92 16.95
N LYS A 74 17.46 -9.04 15.74
CA LYS A 74 16.77 -10.26 15.26
C LYS A 74 17.72 -11.25 14.60
N LEU A 75 18.98 -10.87 14.36
CA LEU A 75 19.97 -11.79 13.83
C LEU A 75 20.32 -12.81 14.92
N GLY A 76 20.00 -14.07 14.63
CA GLY A 76 20.36 -15.20 15.48
C GLY A 76 21.86 -15.54 15.39
N SER A 77 22.24 -16.66 16.01
CA SER A 77 23.53 -17.28 15.77
C SER A 77 23.41 -18.16 14.53
N SER A 78 23.83 -17.65 13.38
CA SER A 78 23.92 -18.38 12.12
C SER A 78 25.31 -18.19 11.53
N ASP A 79 25.79 -19.17 10.76
CA ASP A 79 27.07 -19.07 10.05
C ASP A 79 27.10 -17.84 9.10
N ASP A 80 25.94 -17.44 8.59
CA ASP A 80 25.77 -16.28 7.70
C ASP A 80 25.52 -14.95 8.44
N ARG A 81 25.66 -14.91 9.76
CA ARG A 81 25.28 -13.72 10.57
C ARG A 81 26.00 -12.46 10.08
N ASP A 82 27.29 -12.57 9.80
CA ASP A 82 28.11 -11.43 9.39
C ASP A 82 27.68 -10.88 8.02
N LEU A 83 27.36 -11.77 7.07
CA LEU A 83 26.84 -11.39 5.76
C LEU A 83 25.46 -10.71 5.87
N LEU A 84 24.58 -11.23 6.73
CA LEU A 84 23.28 -10.62 6.98
C LEU A 84 23.43 -9.24 7.63
N GLN A 85 24.34 -9.10 8.58
CA GLN A 85 24.63 -7.83 9.23
C GLN A 85 25.18 -6.80 8.24
N GLU A 86 26.12 -7.21 7.39
CA GLU A 86 26.65 -6.35 6.32
C GLU A 86 25.55 -5.90 5.36
N SER A 87 24.68 -6.82 4.94
CA SER A 87 23.51 -6.49 4.11
C SER A 87 22.59 -5.46 4.75
N LEU A 88 22.31 -5.57 6.07
CA LEU A 88 21.50 -4.59 6.79
C LEU A 88 22.16 -3.21 6.82
N ARG A 89 23.47 -3.15 7.05
CA ARG A 89 24.24 -1.88 7.06
C ARG A 89 24.30 -1.24 5.67
N MET A 90 24.42 -2.05 4.61
CA MET A 90 24.35 -1.56 3.24
C MET A 90 22.96 -1.00 2.91
N GLN A 91 21.89 -1.68 3.32
CA GLN A 91 20.53 -1.17 3.17
C GLN A 91 20.31 0.13 3.95
N TYR A 92 20.84 0.24 5.17
CA TYR A 92 20.81 1.48 5.95
C TYR A 92 21.49 2.62 5.19
N LYS A 93 22.70 2.39 4.67
CA LYS A 93 23.46 3.39 3.91
C LYS A 93 22.68 3.88 2.68
N ILE A 94 22.16 2.95 1.87
CA ILE A 94 21.34 3.28 0.69
C ILE A 94 20.14 4.15 1.11
N LYS A 95 19.40 3.72 2.14
CA LYS A 95 18.23 4.47 2.62
C LYS A 95 18.58 5.87 3.13
N MET A 96 19.74 6.05 3.75
CA MET A 96 20.21 7.35 4.22
C MET A 96 20.55 8.28 3.04
N GLU A 97 21.20 7.76 2.00
CA GLU A 97 21.64 8.50 0.81
C GLU A 97 20.51 8.75 -0.20
N ASP A 98 19.41 7.99 -0.13
CA ASP A 98 18.27 8.13 -1.02
C ASP A 98 17.64 9.53 -0.96
N ASN A 99 17.25 10.05 -2.14
CA ASN A 99 16.54 11.31 -2.27
C ASN A 99 15.08 11.17 -1.80
N ASP A 100 14.76 11.79 -0.66
CA ASP A 100 13.46 11.67 -0.03
C ASP A 100 12.33 12.34 -0.81
N ALA A 101 12.57 13.51 -1.44
CA ALA A 101 11.56 14.18 -2.26
C ALA A 101 11.18 13.34 -3.49
N LYS A 102 12.18 12.74 -4.15
CA LYS A 102 11.97 11.77 -5.23
C LYS A 102 11.16 10.56 -4.76
N ASN A 103 11.51 9.99 -3.60
CA ASN A 103 10.77 8.85 -3.05
C ASN A 103 9.32 9.21 -2.72
N ALA A 104 9.08 10.37 -2.13
CA ALA A 104 7.73 10.90 -1.90
C ALA A 104 6.92 10.97 -3.21
N TYR A 105 7.51 11.54 -4.26
CA TYR A 105 6.89 11.64 -5.58
C TYR A 105 6.44 10.27 -6.11
N TYR A 106 7.31 9.25 -6.08
CA TYR A 106 6.96 7.91 -6.58
C TYR A 106 5.87 7.24 -5.75
N TRP A 107 5.83 7.46 -4.44
CA TRP A 107 4.76 6.92 -3.59
C TRP A 107 3.42 7.59 -3.85
N PHE A 108 3.38 8.91 -4.05
CA PHE A 108 2.15 9.59 -4.48
C PHE A 108 1.73 9.15 -5.89
N LYS A 109 2.68 9.03 -6.82
CA LYS A 109 2.42 8.50 -8.17
C LYS A 109 1.83 7.10 -8.11
N THR A 110 2.37 6.22 -7.26
CA THR A 110 1.83 4.88 -7.03
C THR A 110 0.40 4.93 -6.51
N ALA A 111 0.11 5.82 -5.55
CA ALA A 111 -1.24 6.00 -5.04
C ALA A 111 -2.23 6.41 -6.15
N ILE A 112 -1.79 7.28 -7.06
CA ILE A 112 -2.59 7.78 -8.17
C ILE A 112 -2.74 6.72 -9.25
N GLU A 113 -1.66 6.12 -9.76
CA GLU A 113 -1.71 5.29 -10.95
C GLU A 113 -2.17 3.85 -10.67
N CYS A 114 -1.84 3.30 -9.49
CA CYS A 114 -2.07 1.88 -9.21
C CYS A 114 -3.35 1.59 -8.43
N PHE A 115 -3.91 2.59 -7.72
CA PHE A 115 -5.02 2.38 -6.78
C PHE A 115 -6.28 3.19 -7.13
N GLN A 116 -6.58 3.27 -8.43
CA GLN A 116 -7.86 3.71 -8.96
C GLN A 116 -8.27 2.91 -10.21
N PRO A 117 -9.57 2.61 -10.42
CA PRO A 117 -10.72 2.87 -9.54
C PRO A 117 -10.83 1.87 -8.35
N PRO A 118 -11.53 2.22 -7.25
CA PRO A 118 -12.25 3.48 -6.98
C PRO A 118 -11.31 4.64 -6.63
N ARG A 119 -11.71 5.87 -6.96
CA ARG A 119 -10.95 7.08 -6.57
C ARG A 119 -11.22 7.45 -5.11
N SER A 120 -10.36 6.96 -4.21
CA SER A 120 -10.46 7.24 -2.78
C SER A 120 -10.05 8.68 -2.42
N SER A 121 -10.34 9.11 -1.18
CA SER A 121 -9.85 10.40 -0.67
C SER A 121 -8.32 10.51 -0.64
N TYR A 122 -7.62 9.38 -0.51
CA TYR A 122 -6.15 9.35 -0.48
C TYR A 122 -5.54 9.56 -1.86
N VAL A 123 -6.20 9.08 -2.91
CA VAL A 123 -5.81 9.40 -4.30
C VAL A 123 -5.89 10.90 -4.52
N LYS A 124 -6.99 11.55 -4.11
CA LYS A 124 -7.14 13.02 -4.23
C LYS A 124 -6.04 13.78 -3.49
N LYS A 125 -5.75 13.38 -2.25
CA LYS A 125 -4.65 13.98 -1.48
C LYS A 125 -3.28 13.74 -2.12
N ALA A 126 -3.06 12.58 -2.72
CA ALA A 126 -1.82 12.29 -3.44
C ALA A 126 -1.68 13.18 -4.69
N GLU A 127 -2.76 13.45 -5.43
CA GLU A 127 -2.74 14.37 -6.59
C GLU A 127 -2.39 15.81 -6.19
N GLU A 128 -2.72 16.23 -4.97
CA GLU A 128 -2.32 17.52 -4.43
C GLU A 128 -0.83 17.52 -4.04
N GLN A 129 -0.38 16.49 -3.32
CA GLN A 129 0.97 16.42 -2.77
C GLN A 129 2.05 16.04 -3.79
N ILE A 130 1.69 15.36 -4.88
CA ILE A 130 2.67 14.97 -5.91
C ILE A 130 3.34 16.19 -6.55
N LYS A 131 2.62 17.31 -6.68
CA LYS A 131 3.16 18.58 -7.21
C LYS A 131 4.21 19.18 -6.28
N VAL A 132 3.96 19.12 -4.97
CA VAL A 132 4.90 19.58 -3.94
C VAL A 132 6.16 18.73 -3.98
N ALA A 133 6.02 17.40 -4.03
CA ALA A 133 7.15 16.48 -4.11
C ALA A 133 7.98 16.68 -5.39
N GLU A 134 7.31 16.93 -6.53
CA GLU A 134 7.98 17.23 -7.81
C GLU A 134 8.77 18.54 -7.76
N GLU A 135 8.20 19.60 -7.18
CA GLU A 135 8.89 20.88 -7.03
C GLU A 135 10.13 20.76 -6.13
N LEU A 136 10.01 20.06 -5.00
CA LEU A 136 11.12 19.79 -4.08
C LEU A 136 12.21 18.92 -4.72
N TRP A 137 11.83 17.92 -5.52
CA TRP A 137 12.81 17.09 -6.21
C TRP A 137 13.58 17.89 -7.27
N ASN A 138 12.91 18.77 -8.00
CA ASN A 138 13.54 19.58 -9.05
C ASN A 138 14.40 20.74 -8.52
N ARG A 139 14.29 21.07 -7.22
CA ARG A 139 15.09 22.10 -6.54
C ARG A 139 16.03 21.42 -5.53
N PRO A 140 17.23 20.99 -5.95
CA PRO A 140 18.18 20.31 -5.07
C PRO A 140 18.69 21.20 -3.93
#